data_AF-A0A2S6AZ38-F1
#
_entry.id   AF-A0A2S6AZ38-F1
#
_cell.length_a   1.000
_cell.length_b   1.000
_cell.length_c   1.000
_cell.angle_alpha   90.00
_cell.angle_beta   90.00
_cell.angle_gamma   90.00
#
_symmetry.space_group_name_H-M   'P 1'
#
loop_
_entity.id
_entity.type
_entity.pdbx_description
1 polymer ?
#
loop_
_entity_poly.entity_id
_entity_poly.type
_entity_poly.pdbx_seq_one_letter_code
_entity_poly.pdbx_strand_id
1 'polypeptide(L)' 'MKTNLWYNAYSLVYQTNACIEGLNASKGLSSATKNQLLGESHFIRALIYFNLINLFGDVPLVLKTDYVTNATLARS' A
#
# COMPACT_ATOMS: atom_id res chain seq x y z
N MET A 1 18.32 -16.37 6.02
CA MET A 1 16.94 -15.86 5.81
C MET A 1 16.89 -15.26 4.41
N LYS A 2 16.21 -15.88 3.43
CA LYS A 2 16.05 -15.26 2.10
C LYS A 2 14.95 -14.21 2.21
N THR A 3 15.35 -12.96 2.37
CA THR A 3 14.48 -11.79 2.33
C THR A 3 13.83 -11.72 0.94
N ASN A 4 12.62 -12.26 0.79
CA ASN A 4 11.92 -12.24 -0.49
C ASN A 4 11.38 -10.82 -0.71
N LEU A 5 12.08 -10.04 -1.53
CA LEU A 5 11.77 -8.63 -1.80
C LEU A 5 10.31 -8.42 -2.22
N TRP A 6 9.77 -9.35 -3.01
CA TRP A 6 8.36 -9.36 -3.40
C TRP A 6 7.44 -9.45 -2.18
N TYR A 7 7.66 -10.44 -1.32
CA TYR A 7 6.85 -10.64 -0.12
C TYR A 7 6.91 -9.43 0.83
N ASN A 8 8.10 -8.88 1.04
CA ASN A 8 8.26 -7.72 1.91
C ASN A 8 7.61 -6.46 1.33
N ALA A 9 7.71 -6.24 0.02
CA ALA A 9 7.04 -5.13 -0.63
C ALA A 9 5.53 -5.23 -0.47
N TYR A 10 4.94 -6.41 -0.67
CA TYR A 10 3.49 -6.60 -0.48
C TYR A 10 3.04 -6.52 1.00
N SER A 11 3.90 -6.91 1.94
CA SER A 11 3.66 -6.66 3.38
C SER A 11 3.63 -5.17 3.69
N LEU A 12 4.55 -4.38 3.10
CA LEU A 12 4.54 -2.92 3.23
C LEU A 12 3.30 -2.30 2.57
N VAL A 13 2.93 -2.75 1.37
CA VAL A 13 1.69 -2.30 0.70
C VAL A 13 0.46 -2.54 1.60
N TYR A 14 0.35 -3.71 2.23
CA TYR A 14 -0.73 -4.01 3.15
C TYR A 14 -0.76 -3.04 4.35
N GLN A 15 0.38 -2.81 4.99
CA GLN A 15 0.49 -1.87 6.12
C GLN A 15 0.13 -0.44 5.70
N THR A 16 0.57 0.01 4.52
CA THR A 16 0.23 1.32 3.98
C THR A 16 -1.27 1.43 3.68
N ASN A 17 -1.90 0.39 3.12
CA ASN A 17 -3.34 0.36 2.90
C ASN A 17 -4.11 0.43 4.23
N ALA A 18 -3.69 -0.32 5.24
CA ALA A 18 -4.30 -0.26 6.57
C ALA A 18 -4.17 1.13 7.21
N CYS A 19 -3.03 1.81 7.02
CA CYS A 19 -2.84 3.19 7.45
C CYS A 19 -3.84 4.13 6.77
N ILE A 20 -3.98 4.03 5.44
CA ILE A 20 -4.93 4.86 4.66
C ILE A 20 -6.37 4.63 5.13
N GLU A 21 -6.78 3.36 5.30
CA GLU A 21 -8.11 3.00 5.80
C GLU A 21 -8.36 3.55 7.22
N GLY A 22 -7.38 3.40 8.12
CA GLY A 22 -7.45 3.93 9.48
C GLY A 22 -7.50 5.45 9.56
N LEU A 23 -6.70 6.15 8.74
CA LEU A 23 -6.71 7.62 8.63
C LEU A 23 -8.06 8.13 8.11
N ASN A 24 -8.64 7.44 7.12
CA ASN A 24 -9.97 7.77 6.62
C ASN A 24 -11.05 7.57 7.68
N ALA A 25 -11.02 6.45 8.42
CA ALA A 25 -11.97 6.13 9.48
C ALA A 25 -11.82 7.00 10.75
N SER A 26 -10.64 7.57 10.99
CA SER A 26 -10.37 8.37 12.19
C SER A 26 -11.24 9.64 12.26
N LYS A 27 -11.90 9.82 13.40
CA LYS A 27 -12.70 11.03 13.71
C LYS A 27 -11.97 12.04 14.60
N GLY A 28 -10.80 11.66 15.14
CA GLY A 28 -10.06 12.47 16.13
C GLY A 28 -8.95 13.34 15.54
N LEU A 29 -8.67 13.25 14.24
CA LEU A 29 -7.60 14.00 13.59
C LEU A 29 -8.14 15.30 12.98
N SER A 30 -7.33 16.36 13.05
CA SER A 30 -7.58 17.57 12.26
C SER A 30 -7.51 17.26 10.77
N SER A 31 -8.26 18.01 9.94
CA SER A 31 -8.23 17.83 8.49
C SER A 31 -6.83 18.05 7.91
N ALA A 32 -6.07 19.00 8.45
CA ALA A 32 -4.70 19.29 8.00
C ALA A 32 -3.77 18.09 8.25
N THR A 33 -3.76 17.57 9.49
CA THR A 33 -2.94 16.40 9.85
C THR A 33 -3.37 15.16 9.06
N LYS A 34 -4.68 14.93 8.91
CA LYS A 34 -5.20 13.80 8.13
C LYS A 34 -4.71 13.87 6.68
N ASN A 35 -4.83 15.03 6.04
CA ASN A 35 -4.42 15.21 4.64
C ASN A 35 -2.91 15.01 4.46
N GLN A 36 -2.09 15.50 5.39
CA GLN A 36 -0.65 15.27 5.36
C GLN A 36 -0.32 13.77 5.43
N LEU A 37 -0.85 13.07 6.44
CA LEU A 37 -0.58 11.64 6.64
C LEU A 37 -1.11 10.76 5.49
N LEU A 38 -2.24 11.14 4.90
CA LEU A 38 -2.75 10.50 3.68
C LEU A 38 -1.80 10.72 2.50
N GLY A 39 -1.30 11.95 2.31
CA GLY A 39 -0.31 12.27 1.28
C GLY A 39 0.97 11.44 1.42
N GLU A 40 1.52 11.38 2.63
CA GLU A 40 2.70 10.56 2.95
C GLU A 40 2.44 9.07 2.68
N SER A 41 1.29 8.55 3.09
CA SER A 41 0.91 7.14 2.87
C SER A 41 0.74 6.82 1.38
N HIS A 42 0.12 7.72 0.61
CA HIS A 42 0.00 7.55 -0.84
C HIS A 42 1.36 7.59 -1.53
N PHE A 43 2.24 8.49 -1.11
CA PHE A 43 3.61 8.56 -1.64
C PHE A 43 4.39 7.28 -1.37
N ILE A 44 4.35 6.76 -0.13
CA ILE A 44 5.02 5.49 0.22
C ILE A 44 4.49 4.34 -0.64
N ARG A 45 3.17 4.22 -0.79
CA ARG A 45 2.57 3.17 -1.64
C ARG A 45 3.04 3.29 -3.09
N ALA A 46 3.07 4.50 -3.63
CA ALA A 46 3.55 4.76 -4.99
C ALA A 46 5.05 4.41 -5.14
N LEU A 47 5.88 4.75 -4.16
CA LEU A 47 7.31 4.42 -4.17
C LEU A 47 7.55 2.90 -4.13
N ILE A 48 6.77 2.16 -3.35
CA ILE A 48 6.86 0.70 -3.32
C ILE A 48 6.49 0.12 -4.69
N TYR A 49 5.40 0.57 -5.30
CA TYR A 49 4.99 0.12 -6.64
C TYR A 49 5.98 0.50 -7.72
N PHE A 50 6.55 1.71 -7.66
CA PHE A 50 7.60 2.12 -8.58
C PHE A 50 8.78 1.13 -8.53
N ASN A 51 9.26 0.77 -7.34
CA ASN A 51 10.37 -0.19 -7.21
C ASN A 51 9.97 -1.60 -7.68
N LEU A 52 8.74 -2.05 -7.40
CA LEU A 52 8.24 -3.34 -7.86
C LEU A 52 8.20 -3.42 -9.38
N ILE A 53 7.65 -2.41 -10.05
CA ILE A 53 7.54 -2.38 -11.52
C ILE A 53 8.92 -2.37 -12.17
N ASN A 54 9.85 -1.56 -11.66
CA ASN A 54 11.21 -1.50 -12.20
C ASN A 54 12.00 -2.82 -12.06
N LEU A 55 11.65 -3.66 -11.07
CA LEU A 55 12.36 -4.92 -10.81
C LEU A 55 11.68 -6.15 -11.42
N PHE A 56 10.34 -6.15 -11.50
CA PHE A 56 9.55 -7.34 -11.83
C PHE A 56 8.63 -7.17 -13.05
N GLY A 57 8.52 -5.96 -13.61
CA GLY A 57 7.55 -5.64 -14.66
C GLY A 57 6.13 -5.56 -14.08
N ASP A 58 5.16 -6.15 -14.78
CA ASP A 58 3.76 -6.12 -14.37
C ASP A 58 3.57 -6.76 -12.99
N VAL A 59 2.89 -6.05 -12.09
CA VAL A 59 2.64 -6.50 -10.71
C VAL A 59 1.20 -6.24 -10.29
N PRO A 60 0.60 -7.07 -9.41
CA PRO A 60 -0.76 -6.81 -8.92
C PRO A 60 -0.87 -5.50 -8.13
N LEU A 61 -1.84 -4.66 -8.49
CA LEU A 61 -2.17 -3.41 -7.79
C LEU A 61 -3.18 -3.66 -6.66
N VAL A 62 -2.65 -3.79 -5.44
CA VAL A 62 -3.37 -4.05 -4.19
C VAL A 62 -3.63 -2.73 -3.46
N LEU A 63 -4.90 -2.30 -3.44
CA LEU A 63 -5.30 -1.01 -2.85
C LEU A 63 -6.12 -1.12 -1.57
N LYS A 64 -6.55 -2.34 -1.22
CA LYS A 64 -7.41 -2.63 -0.06
C LYS A 64 -6.70 -3.60 0.89
N THR A 65 -7.16 -3.66 2.12
CA THR A 65 -6.69 -4.66 3.10
C THR A 65 -7.41 -6.01 2.99
N ASP A 66 -8.53 -6.08 2.26
CA ASP A 66 -9.30 -7.32 2.09
C ASP A 66 -8.54 -8.37 1.26
N TYR A 67 -8.09 -9.43 1.93
CA TYR A 67 -7.33 -10.52 1.33
C TYR A 67 -8.13 -11.31 0.28
N VAL A 68 -9.47 -11.41 0.41
CA VAL A 68 -10.30 -12.17 -0.51
C VAL A 68 -10.31 -11.47 -1.87
N THR A 69 -10.53 -10.15 -1.86
CA THR A 69 -10.45 -9.32 -3.06
C THR A 69 -9.03 -9.34 -3.66
N ASN A 70 -8.00 -9.30 -2.80
CA ASN A 70 -6.62 -9.20 -3.27
C ASN A 70 -6.08 -10.50 -3.89
N ALA A 71 -6.62 -11.66 -3.51
CA ALA A 71 -6.18 -12.96 -4.00
C ALA A 71 -6.49 -13.19 -5.49
N THR A 72 -7.42 -12.42 -6.08
CA THR A 72 -7.87 -12.58 -7.47
C THR A 72 -7.32 -11.51 -8.42
N LEU A 73 -6.41 -10.65 -7.97
CA LEU A 73 -5.90 -9.55 -8.78
C LEU A 73 -4.93 -10.03 -9.85
N ALA A 74 -5.16 -9.59 -11.08
CA ALA A 74 -4.23 -9.77 -12.20
C ALA A 74 -3.02 -8.83 -12.07
N ARG A 75 -1.93 -9.19 -12.74
CA ARG A 75 -0.79 -8.29 -12.94
C ARG A 75 -1.13 -7.31 -14.06
N SER A 76 -0.71 -6.05 -13.91
CA SER A 76 -1.00 -4.97 -14.85
C SER A 76 0.11 -3.93 -14.84
#